data_AF-A0A9W8RAU0-F1
#
_entry.id   AF-A0A9W8RAU0-F1
#
_cell.length_a   1.000
_cell.length_b   1.000
_cell.length_c   1.000
_cell.angle_alpha   90.00
_cell.angle_beta   90.00
_cell.angle_gamma   90.00
#
_symmetry.space_group_name_H-M   'P 1'
#
loop_
_entity.id
_entity.type
_entity.pdbx_description
1 polymer ?
#
loop_
_entity_poly.entity_id
_entity_poly.type
_entity_poly.pdbx_seq_one_letter_code
_entity_poly.pdbx_strand_id
1 'polypeptide(L)'
;MTKTVVVLGGSLGGLAVTHRLLKYTRPHEEDLKVVLVSKNSHFYWNLASVRAVIPGVIKDDQILAPIEPGLAQYPAGSVEFIVGAASAVDPAARTVRVDKDGGPGPVLTYDHLVVATGADAADPALPWKACGSYEDLLTSLHDTTAKVEKAKHVVIAGAGATGVELAGEIRYAFPSTTVVLISPGDHVVAGDQIAGCVEAELRRLGVEIRAGVRADAATELPDGKTRVTLSDGGVLETDLYLPTMGLRPNTGFLPKEWLNEHGYVDVDEEMRVKAAVDGVWAVGDVVSKPRAAFMITDAQAAGVAKNIDLALKDKPAQSVSGPLVDVFLCSTGRSRGAGRLGVVPVPSLAVWAVKGRTLGMQRTQKYADGSMW
;
A
#
# COMPACT_ATOMS: atom_id res chain seq x y z
N MET A 1 7.79 -22.67 26.52
CA MET A 1 8.94 -21.99 25.87
C MET A 1 8.36 -20.91 25.01
N THR A 2 8.90 -19.69 25.04
CA THR A 2 8.38 -18.56 24.25
C THR A 2 8.32 -18.91 22.77
N LYS A 3 7.14 -18.80 22.16
CA LYS A 3 6.94 -18.96 20.71
C LYS A 3 6.97 -17.57 20.07
N THR A 4 7.91 -17.31 19.16
CA THR A 4 8.15 -15.98 18.58
C THR A 4 7.67 -15.88 17.15
N VAL A 5 6.76 -14.93 16.89
CA VAL A 5 6.34 -14.55 15.53
C VAL A 5 6.98 -13.21 15.18
N VAL A 6 7.84 -13.19 14.16
CA VAL A 6 8.42 -11.95 13.61
C VAL A 6 7.58 -11.50 12.42
N VAL A 7 7.09 -10.26 12.47
CA VAL A 7 6.29 -9.63 11.42
C VAL A 7 7.09 -8.48 10.82
N LEU A 8 7.38 -8.56 9.52
CA LEU A 8 8.15 -7.55 8.79
C LEU A 8 7.20 -6.63 8.01
N GLY A 9 6.99 -5.42 8.49
CA GLY A 9 6.19 -4.37 7.85
C GLY A 9 5.00 -3.90 8.70
N GLY A 10 5.07 -2.66 9.22
CA GLY A 10 4.02 -2.03 10.05
C GLY A 10 2.90 -1.34 9.27
N SER A 11 2.48 -1.88 8.12
CA SER A 11 1.38 -1.33 7.30
C SER A 11 0.15 -2.25 7.30
N LEU A 12 -0.74 -2.08 6.31
CA LEU A 12 -2.06 -2.74 6.22
C LEU A 12 -2.03 -4.25 6.47
N GLY A 13 -1.02 -4.96 5.94
CA GLY A 13 -0.88 -6.41 6.12
C GLY A 13 -0.31 -6.77 7.49
N GLY A 14 0.94 -6.36 7.75
CA GLY A 14 1.67 -6.81 8.93
C GLY A 14 1.08 -6.29 10.24
N LEU A 15 0.67 -5.02 10.31
CA LEU A 15 0.01 -4.50 11.52
C LEU A 15 -1.30 -5.24 11.82
N ALA A 16 -2.03 -5.59 10.76
CA ALA A 16 -3.27 -6.36 10.86
C ALA A 16 -3.05 -7.82 11.28
N VAL A 17 -1.95 -8.45 10.88
CA VAL A 17 -1.54 -9.76 11.41
C VAL A 17 -1.16 -9.63 12.88
N THR A 18 -0.34 -8.64 13.24
CA THR A 18 0.12 -8.40 14.62
C THR A 18 -1.05 -8.23 15.60
N HIS A 19 -2.00 -7.33 15.32
CA HIS A 19 -3.15 -7.13 16.19
C HIS A 19 -4.03 -8.39 16.31
N ARG A 20 -4.25 -9.13 15.22
CA ARG A 20 -5.04 -10.37 15.25
C ARG A 20 -4.38 -11.47 16.08
N LEU A 21 -3.06 -11.64 15.95
CA LEU A 21 -2.32 -12.59 16.79
C LEU A 21 -2.40 -12.21 18.27
N LEU A 22 -2.19 -10.93 18.59
CA LEU A 22 -2.24 -10.44 19.98
C LEU A 22 -3.67 -10.48 20.57
N LYS A 23 -4.71 -10.31 19.76
CA LYS A 23 -6.10 -10.29 20.23
C LYS A 23 -6.76 -11.66 20.30
N TYR A 24 -6.45 -12.56 19.37
CA TYR A 24 -7.20 -13.82 19.21
C TYR A 24 -6.36 -15.08 19.47
N THR A 25 -5.04 -15.02 19.26
CA THR A 25 -4.15 -16.16 19.50
C THR A 25 -3.52 -16.08 20.89
N ARG A 26 -2.95 -14.93 21.24
CA ARG A 26 -2.23 -14.71 22.50
C ARG A 26 -3.03 -15.02 23.79
N PRO A 27 -4.37 -14.83 23.86
CA PRO A 27 -5.14 -15.23 25.04
C PRO A 27 -5.20 -16.75 25.29
N HIS A 28 -4.86 -17.57 24.30
CA HIS A 28 -4.87 -19.03 24.40
C HIS A 28 -3.48 -19.66 24.20
N GLU A 29 -2.51 -18.89 23.73
CA GLU A 29 -1.09 -19.25 23.63
C GLU A 29 -0.27 -18.30 24.51
N GLU A 30 -0.18 -18.60 25.82
CA GLU A 30 0.39 -17.66 26.80
C GLU A 30 1.89 -17.35 26.56
N ASP A 31 2.60 -18.25 25.90
CA ASP A 31 4.01 -18.10 25.58
C ASP A 31 4.26 -17.34 24.26
N LEU A 32 3.21 -16.88 23.56
CA LEU A 32 3.36 -16.17 22.28
C LEU A 32 3.96 -14.77 22.48
N LYS A 33 5.03 -14.48 21.74
CA LYS A 33 5.62 -13.15 21.56
C LYS A 33 5.54 -12.75 20.10
N VAL A 34 5.07 -11.53 19.82
CA VAL A 34 5.06 -10.94 18.47
C VAL A 34 6.10 -9.83 18.38
N VAL A 35 7.00 -9.88 17.41
CA VAL A 35 7.97 -8.80 17.13
C VAL A 35 7.57 -8.15 15.82
N LEU A 36 7.11 -6.90 15.88
CA LEU A 36 6.79 -6.10 14.69
C LEU A 36 8.00 -5.23 14.32
N VAL A 37 8.51 -5.41 13.10
CA VAL A 37 9.57 -4.58 12.53
C VAL A 37 8.97 -3.65 11.47
N SER A 38 9.21 -2.35 11.54
CA SER A 38 8.72 -1.38 10.55
C SER A 38 9.74 -0.27 10.32
N LYS A 39 9.95 0.12 9.06
CA LYS A 39 10.80 1.29 8.75
C LYS A 39 10.23 2.60 9.33
N ASN A 40 8.90 2.64 9.50
CA ASN A 40 8.18 3.82 9.94
C ASN A 40 7.55 3.60 11.32
N SER A 41 7.65 4.60 12.19
CA SER A 41 7.02 4.64 13.52
C SER A 41 5.50 4.84 13.45
N HIS A 42 5.01 5.34 12.30
CA HIS A 42 3.60 5.62 12.06
C HIS A 42 3.03 4.68 10.99
N PHE A 43 1.78 4.31 11.21
CA PHE A 43 0.94 3.67 10.22
C PHE A 43 0.46 4.74 9.23
N TYR A 44 0.66 4.48 7.94
CA TYR A 44 0.26 5.37 6.86
C TYR A 44 -0.96 4.83 6.09
N TRP A 45 -2.09 5.55 6.12
CA TRP A 45 -3.27 5.24 5.32
C TRP A 45 -3.10 5.70 3.86
N ASN A 46 -2.21 5.01 3.15
CA ASN A 46 -1.75 5.37 1.81
C ASN A 46 -2.86 5.41 0.74
N LEU A 47 -4.04 4.83 0.99
CA LEU A 47 -5.21 4.97 0.11
C LEU A 47 -5.71 6.41 -0.01
N ALA A 48 -5.44 7.25 0.99
CA ALA A 48 -5.80 8.66 0.97
C ALA A 48 -4.65 9.56 0.46
N SER A 49 -3.50 8.99 0.05
CA SER A 49 -2.33 9.75 -0.43
C SER A 49 -2.67 10.71 -1.56
N VAL A 50 -3.54 10.27 -2.49
CA VAL A 50 -4.01 11.04 -3.64
C VAL A 50 -4.75 12.34 -3.27
N ARG A 51 -5.32 12.40 -2.05
CA ARG A 51 -5.95 13.61 -1.50
C ARG A 51 -5.06 14.32 -0.49
N ALA A 52 -4.14 13.61 0.16
CA ALA A 52 -3.21 14.18 1.12
C ALA A 52 -2.24 15.16 0.47
N VAL A 53 -1.96 14.99 -0.82
CA VAL A 53 -1.17 15.92 -1.63
C VAL A 53 -1.96 17.17 -2.08
N ILE A 54 -3.23 17.33 -1.65
CA ILE A 54 -4.03 18.52 -1.92
C ILE A 54 -3.95 19.47 -0.70
N PRO A 55 -3.45 20.71 -0.88
CA PRO A 55 -3.23 21.65 0.22
C PRO A 55 -4.47 21.88 1.08
N GLY A 56 -4.30 21.79 2.40
CA GLY A 56 -5.33 22.12 3.39
C GLY A 56 -6.54 21.17 3.46
N VAL A 57 -6.50 20.02 2.76
CA VAL A 57 -7.63 19.07 2.74
C VAL A 57 -7.53 17.99 3.82
N ILE A 58 -6.32 17.46 4.04
CA ILE A 58 -6.02 16.40 5.01
C ILE A 58 -4.86 16.90 5.87
N LYS A 59 -4.97 16.75 7.19
CA LYS A 59 -3.86 16.96 8.13
C LYS A 59 -3.07 15.67 8.30
N ASP A 60 -1.79 15.80 8.64
CA ASP A 60 -0.88 14.66 8.81
C ASP A 60 -1.42 13.63 9.81
N ASP A 61 -1.97 14.08 10.94
CA ASP A 61 -2.55 13.23 12.00
C ASP A 61 -3.84 12.49 11.60
N GLN A 62 -4.43 12.80 10.43
CA GLN A 62 -5.60 12.09 9.90
C GLN A 62 -5.21 10.90 9.00
N ILE A 63 -4.01 10.92 8.44
CA ILE A 63 -3.50 9.91 7.49
C ILE A 63 -2.31 9.12 8.05
N LEU A 64 -1.62 9.67 9.05
CA LEU A 64 -0.53 9.05 9.79
C LEU A 64 -0.93 8.90 11.25
N ALA A 65 -0.78 7.70 11.81
CA ALA A 65 -1.07 7.43 13.22
C ALA A 65 0.08 6.64 13.87
N PRO A 66 0.56 7.01 15.07
CA PRO A 66 1.67 6.32 15.73
C PRO A 66 1.27 4.87 16.07
N ILE A 67 2.15 3.92 15.77
CA ILE A 67 1.87 2.48 15.97
C ILE A 67 2.03 2.09 17.44
N GLU A 68 3.06 2.60 18.11
CA GLU A 68 3.47 2.17 19.46
C GLU A 68 2.34 2.28 20.51
N PRO A 69 1.57 3.38 20.61
CA PRO A 69 0.47 3.48 21.58
C PRO A 69 -0.59 2.38 21.41
N GLY A 70 -0.85 1.97 20.16
CA GLY A 70 -1.77 0.89 19.85
C GLY A 70 -1.27 -0.48 20.27
N LEU A 71 0.04 -0.69 20.32
CA LEU A 71 0.63 -1.94 20.78
C LEU A 71 0.78 -1.99 22.31
N ALA A 72 0.91 -0.84 22.96
CA ALA A 72 1.05 -0.73 24.41
C ALA A 72 -0.18 -1.22 25.21
N GLN A 73 -1.33 -1.42 24.56
CA GLN A 73 -2.53 -1.96 25.20
C GLN A 73 -2.44 -3.47 25.51
N TYR A 74 -1.53 -4.19 24.85
CA TYR A 74 -1.37 -5.63 25.02
C TYR A 74 -0.50 -5.97 26.24
N PRO A 75 -0.61 -7.19 26.80
CA PRO A 75 0.16 -7.57 27.98
C PRO A 75 1.66 -7.30 27.82
N ALA A 76 2.30 -6.78 28.87
CA ALA A 76 3.72 -6.45 28.84
C ALA A 76 4.56 -7.66 28.40
N GLY A 77 5.49 -7.44 27.47
CA GLY A 77 6.35 -8.48 26.90
C GLY A 77 5.72 -9.38 25.83
N SER A 78 4.40 -9.27 25.57
CA SER A 78 3.74 -10.02 24.49
C SER A 78 4.02 -9.46 23.09
N VAL A 79 4.39 -8.17 23.01
CA VAL A 79 4.74 -7.49 21.76
C VAL A 79 6.00 -6.66 21.93
N GLU A 80 6.84 -6.65 20.90
CA GLU A 80 7.99 -5.76 20.75
C GLU A 80 7.86 -5.03 19.41
N PHE A 81 7.99 -3.71 19.42
CA PHE A 81 7.96 -2.89 18.21
C PHE A 81 9.35 -2.31 17.93
N ILE A 82 9.89 -2.64 16.76
CA ILE A 82 11.21 -2.19 16.33
C ILE A 82 11.04 -1.29 15.10
N VAL A 83 11.39 -0.01 15.28
CA VAL A 83 11.55 0.91 14.16
C VAL A 83 12.90 0.63 13.50
N GLY A 84 12.88 0.02 12.32
CA GLY A 84 14.05 -0.48 11.58
C GLY A 84 13.66 -1.20 10.28
N ALA A 85 14.67 -1.53 9.47
CA ALA A 85 14.50 -2.20 8.18
C ALA A 85 15.02 -3.63 8.26
N ALA A 86 14.24 -4.63 7.84
CA ALA A 86 14.79 -5.96 7.61
C ALA A 86 15.83 -5.91 6.48
N SER A 87 17.03 -6.44 6.72
CA SER A 87 18.18 -6.34 5.82
C SER A 87 18.72 -7.68 5.34
N ALA A 88 18.42 -8.77 6.05
CA ALA A 88 18.69 -10.14 5.59
C ALA A 88 17.81 -11.15 6.32
N VAL A 89 17.50 -12.28 5.67
CA VAL A 89 16.89 -13.45 6.30
C VAL A 89 17.82 -14.65 6.12
N ASP A 90 18.07 -15.38 7.20
CA ASP A 90 18.71 -16.70 7.17
C ASP A 90 17.65 -17.77 7.47
N PRO A 91 17.16 -18.50 6.46
CA PRO A 91 16.15 -19.54 6.64
C PRO A 91 16.65 -20.74 7.44
N ALA A 92 17.94 -21.09 7.34
CA ALA A 92 18.52 -22.25 8.00
C ALA A 92 18.65 -22.01 9.50
N ALA A 93 19.08 -20.80 9.88
CA ALA A 93 19.15 -20.37 11.28
C ALA A 93 17.81 -19.86 11.83
N ARG A 94 16.79 -19.69 10.97
CA ARG A 94 15.50 -19.03 11.29
C ARG A 94 15.69 -17.66 11.93
N THR A 95 16.51 -16.82 11.30
CA THR A 95 16.79 -15.47 11.79
C THR A 95 16.52 -14.38 10.76
N VAL A 96 16.24 -13.17 11.25
CA VAL A 96 16.13 -11.94 10.46
C VAL A 96 17.07 -10.89 11.05
N ARG A 97 17.92 -10.29 10.22
CA ARG A 97 18.70 -9.13 10.59
C ARG A 97 17.89 -7.87 10.35
N VAL A 98 17.90 -6.97 11.32
CA VAL A 98 17.27 -5.65 11.22
C VAL A 98 18.36 -4.59 11.26
N ASP A 99 18.36 -3.68 10.29
CA ASP A 99 19.16 -2.46 10.33
C ASP A 99 18.34 -1.35 11.00
N LYS A 100 19.00 -0.56 11.86
CA LYS A 100 18.38 0.49 12.66
C LYS A 100 19.33 1.69 12.72
N ASP A 101 18.77 2.90 12.69
CA ASP A 101 19.50 4.16 12.83
C ASP A 101 20.71 4.29 11.86
N GLY A 102 20.55 3.76 10.63
CA GLY A 102 21.59 3.80 9.59
C GLY A 102 22.70 2.75 9.72
N GLY A 103 22.57 1.79 10.64
CA GLY A 103 23.57 0.73 10.83
C GLY A 103 22.96 -0.63 11.23
N PRO A 104 23.80 -1.63 11.52
CA PRO A 104 23.37 -2.92 12.02
C PRO A 104 22.57 -2.82 13.32
N GLY A 105 21.37 -3.38 13.34
CA GLY A 105 20.55 -3.57 14.54
C GLY A 105 20.53 -5.05 14.99
N PRO A 106 19.45 -5.49 15.67
CA PRO A 106 19.37 -6.83 16.24
C PRO A 106 19.21 -7.92 15.18
N VAL A 107 19.61 -9.14 15.56
CA VAL A 107 19.25 -10.38 14.85
C VAL A 107 18.13 -11.04 15.64
N LEU A 108 16.97 -11.20 15.00
CA LEU A 108 15.76 -11.76 15.59
C LEU A 108 15.64 -13.23 15.20
N THR A 109 15.44 -14.12 16.16
CA THR A 109 15.07 -15.52 15.89
C THR A 109 13.56 -15.66 15.83
N TYR A 110 13.04 -16.54 14.97
CA TYR A 110 11.60 -16.75 14.83
C TYR A 110 11.22 -18.23 14.80
N ASP A 111 10.04 -18.53 15.34
CA ASP A 111 9.30 -19.76 15.07
C ASP A 111 8.41 -19.60 13.83
N HIS A 112 7.85 -18.39 13.65
CA HIS A 112 7.14 -18.00 12.43
C HIS A 112 7.60 -16.63 11.93
N LEU A 113 7.70 -16.50 10.61
CA LEU A 113 8.05 -15.25 9.93
C LEU A 113 6.90 -14.81 9.03
N VAL A 114 6.49 -13.55 9.13
CA VAL A 114 5.49 -12.94 8.24
C VAL A 114 6.15 -11.81 7.45
N VAL A 115 6.26 -12.00 6.14
CA VAL A 115 6.75 -10.97 5.21
C VAL A 115 5.58 -10.11 4.75
N ALA A 116 5.48 -8.89 5.26
CA ALA A 116 4.45 -7.92 4.91
C ALA A 116 5.05 -6.55 4.55
N THR A 117 6.23 -6.57 3.90
CA THR A 117 7.06 -5.39 3.60
C THR A 117 6.51 -4.52 2.47
N GLY A 118 5.45 -4.99 1.79
CA GLY A 118 4.75 -4.25 0.76
C GLY A 118 5.61 -4.00 -0.49
N ALA A 119 5.36 -2.87 -1.13
CA ALA A 119 6.05 -2.43 -2.32
C ALA A 119 6.28 -0.92 -2.26
N ASP A 120 7.41 -0.48 -2.80
CA ASP A 120 7.75 0.94 -2.94
C ASP A 120 7.19 1.49 -4.26
N ALA A 121 6.96 2.81 -4.30
CA ALA A 121 6.69 3.51 -5.54
C ALA A 121 7.93 3.47 -6.47
N ALA A 122 7.71 3.61 -7.77
CA ALA A 122 8.80 3.72 -8.73
C ALA A 122 9.72 4.90 -8.39
N ASP A 123 9.11 6.03 -8.04
CA ASP A 123 9.77 7.21 -7.49
C ASP A 123 9.55 7.25 -5.96
N PRO A 124 10.60 7.01 -5.16
CA PRO A 124 10.49 7.04 -3.70
C PRO A 124 10.26 8.46 -3.14
N ALA A 125 10.45 9.51 -3.93
CA ALA A 125 10.14 10.88 -3.52
C ALA A 125 8.64 11.17 -3.51
N LEU A 126 7.80 10.28 -4.07
CA LEU A 126 6.34 10.46 -4.12
C LEU A 126 5.61 9.66 -3.04
N PRO A 127 4.55 10.23 -2.44
CA PRO A 127 3.94 9.68 -1.23
C PRO A 127 2.89 8.59 -1.52
N TRP A 128 2.98 7.87 -2.64
CA TRP A 128 1.98 6.85 -3.00
C TRP A 128 2.04 5.61 -2.10
N LYS A 129 3.23 5.37 -1.53
CA LYS A 129 3.56 4.31 -0.59
C LYS A 129 4.39 4.91 0.53
N ALA A 130 4.37 4.28 1.71
CA ALA A 130 5.31 4.64 2.76
C ALA A 130 6.72 4.25 2.31
N CYS A 131 7.63 5.21 2.21
CA CYS A 131 9.03 5.01 1.91
C CYS A 131 9.88 5.67 3.00
N GLY A 132 11.01 5.07 3.34
CA GLY A 132 11.91 5.61 4.36
C GLY A 132 11.32 5.67 5.78
N SER A 133 11.75 6.66 6.54
CA SER A 133 11.27 6.95 7.90
C SER A 133 9.94 7.72 7.91
N TYR A 134 9.46 8.07 9.11
CA TYR A 134 8.31 8.95 9.28
C TYR A 134 8.57 10.34 8.68
N GLU A 135 9.76 10.89 8.91
CA GLU A 135 10.22 12.19 8.45
C GLU A 135 10.37 12.23 6.92
N ASP A 136 10.91 11.15 6.33
CA ASP A 136 11.01 11.02 4.86
C ASP A 136 9.61 11.06 4.22
N LEU A 137 8.65 10.34 4.79
CA LEU A 137 7.28 10.30 4.30
C LEU A 137 6.55 11.64 4.46
N LEU A 138 6.73 12.33 5.60
CA LEU A 138 6.20 13.68 5.78
C LEU A 138 6.80 14.66 4.76
N THR A 139 8.11 14.61 4.56
CA THR A 139 8.81 15.44 3.58
C THR A 139 8.26 15.20 2.18
N SER A 140 8.11 13.93 1.77
CA SER A 140 7.51 13.55 0.48
C SER A 140 6.07 14.10 0.32
N LEU A 141 5.24 14.01 1.36
CA LEU A 141 3.88 14.54 1.35
C LEU A 141 3.87 16.06 1.19
N HIS A 142 4.65 16.78 1.98
CA HIS A 142 4.67 18.25 1.98
C HIS A 142 5.29 18.81 0.70
N ASP A 143 6.38 18.22 0.21
CA ASP A 143 7.02 18.60 -1.05
C ASP A 143 6.08 18.37 -2.25
N THR A 144 5.39 17.23 -2.27
CA THR A 144 4.43 16.94 -3.34
C THR A 144 3.24 17.90 -3.26
N THR A 145 2.75 18.21 -2.06
CA THR A 145 1.67 19.18 -1.85
C THR A 145 2.04 20.57 -2.37
N ALA A 146 3.24 21.05 -2.05
CA ALA A 146 3.74 22.36 -2.49
C ALA A 146 3.92 22.42 -4.02
N LYS A 147 4.33 21.31 -4.65
CA LYS A 147 4.42 21.20 -6.11
C LYS A 147 3.03 21.20 -6.76
N VAL A 148 2.09 20.43 -6.21
CA VAL A 148 0.70 20.36 -6.70
C VAL A 148 0.02 21.73 -6.63
N GLU A 149 0.22 22.49 -5.55
CA GLU A 149 -0.36 23.83 -5.38
C GLU A 149 0.08 24.82 -6.46
N LYS A 150 1.33 24.74 -6.91
CA LYS A 150 1.94 25.69 -7.85
C LYS A 150 1.75 25.31 -9.31
N ALA A 151 1.50 24.03 -9.60
CA ALA A 151 1.47 23.51 -10.96
C ALA A 151 0.23 24.00 -11.74
N LYS A 152 0.46 24.53 -12.94
CA LYS A 152 -0.59 24.91 -13.89
C LYS A 152 -0.83 23.83 -14.93
N HIS A 153 0.18 23.02 -15.22
CA HIS A 153 0.11 21.84 -16.05
C HIS A 153 0.68 20.63 -15.31
N VAL A 154 -0.11 19.56 -15.19
CA VAL A 154 0.24 18.31 -14.49
C VAL A 154 0.07 17.13 -15.44
N VAL A 155 1.10 16.29 -15.53
CA VAL A 155 1.05 15.00 -16.24
C VAL A 155 1.09 13.88 -15.22
N ILE A 156 0.10 12.99 -15.26
CA ILE A 156 0.02 11.80 -14.42
C ILE A 156 0.24 10.58 -15.30
N ALA A 157 1.28 9.79 -15.03
CA ALA A 157 1.54 8.55 -15.76
C ALA A 157 0.99 7.34 -14.99
N GLY A 158 0.06 6.62 -15.60
CA GLY A 158 -0.58 5.45 -15.02
C GLY A 158 -2.06 5.69 -14.74
N ALA A 159 -2.95 5.22 -15.61
CA ALA A 159 -4.40 5.34 -15.44
C ALA A 159 -5.02 4.20 -14.62
N GLY A 160 -4.30 3.69 -13.63
CA GLY A 160 -4.85 2.80 -12.60
C GLY A 160 -5.66 3.57 -11.55
N ALA A 161 -6.07 2.89 -10.48
CA ALA A 161 -6.87 3.51 -9.42
C ALA A 161 -6.21 4.78 -8.84
N THR A 162 -4.91 4.73 -8.50
CA THR A 162 -4.18 5.86 -7.93
C THR A 162 -4.16 7.07 -8.88
N GLY A 163 -3.77 6.89 -10.15
CA GLY A 163 -3.71 8.00 -11.10
C GLY A 163 -5.08 8.59 -11.45
N VAL A 164 -6.12 7.75 -11.55
CA VAL A 164 -7.51 8.20 -11.74
C VAL A 164 -7.99 9.05 -10.58
N GLU A 165 -7.81 8.58 -9.34
CA GLU A 165 -8.26 9.32 -8.15
C GLU A 165 -7.48 10.62 -7.99
N LEU A 166 -6.16 10.60 -8.20
CA LEU A 166 -5.29 11.77 -8.15
C LEU A 166 -5.67 12.82 -9.21
N ALA A 167 -5.91 12.41 -10.46
CA ALA A 167 -6.34 13.32 -11.52
C ALA A 167 -7.67 14.00 -11.15
N GLY A 168 -8.60 13.25 -10.57
CA GLY A 168 -9.86 13.77 -10.06
C GLY A 168 -9.69 14.75 -8.90
N GLU A 169 -8.81 14.44 -7.93
CA GLU A 169 -8.54 15.32 -6.78
C GLU A 169 -7.92 16.65 -7.19
N ILE A 170 -6.86 16.63 -8.03
CA ILE A 170 -6.20 17.84 -8.51
C ILE A 170 -7.18 18.71 -9.29
N ARG A 171 -7.90 18.12 -10.25
CA ARG A 171 -8.82 18.88 -11.11
C ARG A 171 -10.02 19.44 -10.34
N TYR A 172 -10.47 18.73 -9.31
CA TYR A 172 -11.51 19.21 -8.41
C TYR A 172 -11.05 20.39 -7.56
N ALA A 173 -9.83 20.32 -7.00
CA ALA A 173 -9.26 21.37 -6.15
C ALA A 173 -8.81 22.60 -6.94
N PHE A 174 -8.30 22.39 -8.16
CA PHE A 174 -7.75 23.43 -9.03
C PHE A 174 -8.40 23.39 -10.43
N PRO A 175 -9.60 23.97 -10.60
CA PRO A 175 -10.34 23.96 -11.87
C PRO A 175 -9.68 24.71 -13.03
N SER A 176 -8.58 25.41 -12.80
CA SER A 176 -7.76 26.06 -13.83
C SER A 176 -6.53 25.25 -14.24
N THR A 177 -6.12 24.24 -13.46
CA THR A 177 -4.95 23.40 -13.76
C THR A 177 -5.27 22.42 -14.88
N THR A 178 -4.44 22.40 -15.91
CA THR A 178 -4.49 21.37 -16.96
C THR A 178 -3.95 20.07 -16.40
N VAL A 179 -4.73 18.99 -16.48
CA VAL A 179 -4.34 17.66 -16.00
C VAL A 179 -4.41 16.68 -17.16
N VAL A 180 -3.28 16.06 -17.50
CA VAL A 180 -3.18 15.01 -18.52
C VAL A 180 -2.93 13.67 -17.85
N LEU A 181 -3.86 12.73 -18.00
CA LEU A 181 -3.74 11.35 -17.51
C LEU A 181 -3.33 10.43 -18.66
N ILE A 182 -2.18 9.78 -18.52
CA ILE A 182 -1.62 8.86 -19.51
C ILE A 182 -2.02 7.42 -19.17
N SER A 183 -2.60 6.71 -20.15
CA SER A 183 -2.91 5.28 -20.08
C SER A 183 -2.23 4.50 -21.20
N PRO A 184 -1.46 3.43 -20.89
CA PRO A 184 -0.89 2.57 -21.93
C PRO A 184 -1.93 1.79 -22.73
N GLY A 185 -3.11 1.54 -22.15
CA GLY A 185 -4.23 0.88 -22.83
C GLY A 185 -5.25 1.89 -23.34
N ASP A 186 -6.24 1.38 -24.07
CA ASP A 186 -7.33 2.20 -24.65
C ASP A 186 -8.25 2.82 -23.60
N HIS A 187 -8.24 2.26 -22.38
CA HIS A 187 -9.10 2.65 -21.29
C HIS A 187 -8.34 2.92 -20.00
N VAL A 188 -8.89 3.79 -19.16
CA VAL A 188 -8.48 3.90 -17.75
C VAL A 188 -8.99 2.69 -16.97
N VAL A 189 -8.35 2.35 -15.85
CA VAL A 189 -8.65 1.15 -15.05
C VAL A 189 -8.85 -0.11 -15.92
N ALA A 190 -7.86 -0.36 -16.80
CA ALA A 190 -7.94 -1.37 -17.85
C ALA A 190 -8.45 -2.74 -17.36
N GLY A 191 -9.35 -3.32 -18.15
CA GLY A 191 -9.98 -4.61 -17.86
C GLY A 191 -11.18 -4.53 -16.91
N ASP A 192 -11.49 -3.37 -16.33
CA ASP A 192 -12.66 -3.20 -15.46
C ASP A 192 -13.87 -2.63 -16.22
N GLN A 193 -15.05 -3.20 -15.97
CA GLN A 193 -16.32 -2.75 -16.56
C GLN A 193 -16.69 -1.31 -16.20
N ILE A 194 -16.11 -0.72 -15.15
CA ILE A 194 -16.39 0.67 -14.77
C ILE A 194 -15.62 1.70 -15.59
N ALA A 195 -14.69 1.28 -16.45
CA ALA A 195 -13.77 2.15 -17.18
C ALA A 195 -14.49 3.31 -17.90
N GLY A 196 -15.53 3.02 -18.69
CA GLY A 196 -16.28 4.05 -19.41
C GLY A 196 -16.94 5.09 -18.50
N CYS A 197 -17.47 4.66 -17.36
CA CYS A 197 -18.05 5.56 -16.36
C CYS A 197 -16.98 6.45 -15.71
N VAL A 198 -15.81 5.88 -15.38
CA VAL A 198 -14.68 6.63 -14.81
C VAL A 198 -14.19 7.69 -15.80
N GLU A 199 -13.99 7.32 -17.07
CA GLU A 199 -13.56 8.26 -18.10
C GLU A 199 -14.56 9.41 -18.28
N ALA A 200 -15.86 9.11 -18.29
CA ALA A 200 -16.91 10.12 -18.39
C ALA A 200 -16.84 11.12 -17.22
N GLU A 201 -16.62 10.64 -15.99
CA GLU A 201 -16.46 11.51 -14.82
C GLU A 201 -15.19 12.37 -14.89
N LEU A 202 -14.06 11.80 -15.31
CA LEU A 202 -12.80 12.52 -15.47
C LEU A 202 -12.89 13.59 -16.56
N ARG A 203 -13.45 13.25 -17.74
CA ARG A 203 -13.67 14.21 -18.83
C ARG A 203 -14.62 15.33 -18.41
N ARG A 204 -15.65 15.03 -17.62
CA ARG A 204 -16.55 16.04 -17.05
C ARG A 204 -15.85 17.00 -16.10
N LEU A 205 -14.85 16.53 -15.35
CA LEU A 205 -13.99 17.41 -14.54
C LEU A 205 -13.02 18.22 -15.41
N GLY A 206 -12.80 17.84 -16.67
CA GLY A 206 -11.85 18.49 -17.58
C GLY A 206 -10.45 17.87 -17.53
N VAL A 207 -10.33 16.61 -17.12
CA VAL A 207 -9.08 15.85 -17.25
C VAL A 207 -8.92 15.41 -18.70
N GLU A 208 -7.76 15.66 -19.28
CA GLU A 208 -7.38 15.15 -20.59
C GLU A 208 -6.86 13.72 -20.45
N ILE A 209 -7.50 12.76 -21.12
CA ILE A 209 -7.05 11.37 -21.13
C ILE A 209 -6.27 11.11 -22.42
N ARG A 210 -5.01 10.69 -22.29
CA ARG A 210 -4.16 10.25 -23.41
C ARG A 210 -4.01 8.73 -23.30
N ALA A 211 -4.85 8.00 -24.02
CA ALA A 211 -4.89 6.54 -24.05
C ALA A 211 -4.01 5.95 -25.15
N GLY A 212 -3.69 4.66 -25.04
CA GLY A 212 -2.86 3.92 -26.01
C GLY A 212 -1.38 4.32 -26.04
N VAL A 213 -0.92 5.12 -25.06
CA VAL A 213 0.46 5.62 -24.98
C VAL A 213 1.00 5.47 -23.57
N ARG A 214 2.27 5.11 -23.44
CA ARG A 214 2.96 5.10 -22.13
C ARG A 214 4.02 6.19 -22.07
N ALA A 215 4.31 6.67 -20.86
CA ALA A 215 5.48 7.50 -20.61
C ALA A 215 6.72 6.60 -20.57
N ASP A 216 7.64 6.79 -21.52
CA ASP A 216 8.88 6.02 -21.64
C ASP A 216 10.04 6.66 -20.87
N ALA A 217 10.08 7.99 -20.82
CA ALA A 217 11.09 8.73 -20.09
C ALA A 217 10.52 10.05 -19.54
N ALA A 218 11.08 10.49 -18.41
CA ALA A 218 10.85 11.81 -17.85
C ALA A 218 12.21 12.44 -17.51
N THR A 219 12.40 13.70 -17.89
CA THR A 219 13.66 14.42 -17.67
C THR A 219 13.36 15.83 -17.20
N GLU A 220 13.98 16.24 -16.10
CA GLU A 220 13.91 17.60 -15.60
C GLU A 220 14.69 18.55 -16.53
N LEU A 221 14.06 19.67 -16.86
CA LEU A 221 14.60 20.70 -17.74
C LEU A 221 15.23 21.84 -16.92
N PRO A 222 16.15 22.64 -17.51
CA PRO A 222 16.80 23.74 -16.80
C PRO A 222 15.85 24.82 -16.25
N ASP A 223 14.63 24.92 -16.78
CA ASP A 223 13.60 25.86 -16.34
C ASP A 223 12.72 25.31 -15.19
N GLY A 224 13.03 24.10 -14.69
CA GLY A 224 12.31 23.42 -13.61
C GLY A 224 11.08 22.64 -14.08
N LYS A 225 10.76 22.61 -15.38
CA LYS A 225 9.71 21.75 -15.93
C LYS A 225 10.21 20.32 -16.14
N THR A 226 9.29 19.41 -16.37
CA THR A 226 9.61 18.04 -16.79
C THR A 226 9.20 17.83 -18.24
N ARG A 227 10.12 17.30 -19.05
CA ARG A 227 9.83 16.74 -20.37
C ARG A 227 9.50 15.27 -20.22
N VAL A 228 8.32 14.87 -20.69
CA VAL A 228 7.83 13.49 -20.71
C VAL A 228 7.82 13.01 -22.16
N THR A 229 8.61 11.98 -22.46
CA THR A 229 8.62 11.31 -23.77
C THR A 229 7.65 10.14 -23.76
N LEU A 230 6.76 10.10 -24.75
CA LEU A 230 5.74 9.08 -24.91
C LEU A 230 6.19 7.99 -25.89
N SER A 231 5.58 6.82 -25.78
CA SER A 231 5.92 5.65 -26.61
C SER A 231 5.60 5.78 -28.10
N ASP A 232 4.77 6.75 -28.48
CA ASP A 232 4.49 7.10 -29.88
C ASP A 232 5.47 8.15 -30.44
N GLY A 233 6.49 8.53 -29.66
CA GLY A 233 7.43 9.60 -29.98
C GLY A 233 6.92 11.00 -29.62
N GLY A 234 5.69 11.12 -29.10
CA GLY A 234 5.15 12.37 -28.60
C GLY A 234 5.94 12.91 -27.40
N VAL A 235 5.88 14.22 -27.20
CA VAL A 235 6.56 14.90 -26.09
C VAL A 235 5.57 15.84 -25.40
N LEU A 236 5.51 15.76 -24.08
CA LEU A 236 4.77 16.70 -23.22
C LEU A 236 5.76 17.43 -22.32
N GLU A 237 5.59 18.75 -22.18
CA GLU A 237 6.30 19.53 -21.16
C GLU A 237 5.30 19.95 -20.10
N THR A 238 5.66 19.77 -18.83
CA THR A 238 4.75 19.92 -17.70
C THR A 238 5.44 20.57 -16.51
N ASP A 239 4.69 21.33 -15.70
CA ASP A 239 5.22 21.90 -14.46
C ASP A 239 5.45 20.80 -13.42
N LEU A 240 4.62 19.74 -13.47
CA LEU A 240 4.68 18.62 -12.55
C LEU A 240 4.39 17.30 -13.26
N TYR A 241 5.25 16.31 -13.03
CA TYR A 241 5.08 14.93 -13.48
C TYR A 241 4.87 14.01 -12.27
N LEU A 242 3.80 13.23 -12.27
CA LEU A 242 3.38 12.34 -11.18
C LEU A 242 3.21 10.90 -11.69
N PRO A 243 4.26 10.07 -11.70
CA PRO A 243 4.14 8.65 -12.00
C PRO A 243 3.40 7.91 -10.88
N THR A 244 2.35 7.18 -11.23
CA THR A 244 1.53 6.36 -10.32
C THR A 244 1.55 4.88 -10.71
N MET A 245 2.57 4.48 -11.47
CA MET A 245 2.81 3.12 -11.98
C MET A 245 4.18 2.59 -11.50
N GLY A 246 4.44 1.31 -11.76
CA GLY A 246 5.77 0.73 -11.54
C GLY A 246 6.12 0.45 -10.07
N LEU A 247 5.15 -0.07 -9.30
CA LEU A 247 5.43 -0.54 -7.94
C LEU A 247 6.54 -1.61 -7.96
N ARG A 248 7.43 -1.57 -6.96
CA ARG A 248 8.52 -2.53 -6.81
C ARG A 248 8.38 -3.25 -5.46
N PRO A 249 8.26 -4.59 -5.43
CA PRO A 249 8.11 -5.32 -4.18
C PRO A 249 9.36 -5.17 -3.29
N ASN A 250 9.16 -5.00 -1.99
CA ASN A 250 10.22 -4.78 -1.01
C ASN A 250 10.82 -6.11 -0.56
N THR A 251 11.54 -6.77 -1.46
CA THR A 251 11.99 -8.17 -1.32
C THR A 251 13.50 -8.35 -1.45
N GLY A 252 14.27 -7.28 -1.69
CA GLY A 252 15.71 -7.38 -1.98
C GLY A 252 16.57 -8.03 -0.89
N PHE A 253 16.06 -8.14 0.33
CA PHE A 253 16.72 -8.79 1.47
C PHE A 253 16.35 -10.27 1.65
N LEU A 254 15.41 -10.78 0.84
CA LEU A 254 14.91 -12.15 0.90
C LEU A 254 15.75 -13.09 0.01
N PRO A 255 15.78 -14.39 0.33
CA PRO A 255 16.34 -15.40 -0.57
C PRO A 255 15.65 -15.37 -1.94
N LYS A 256 16.43 -15.48 -3.02
CA LYS A 256 15.90 -15.35 -4.39
C LYS A 256 14.92 -16.47 -4.75
N GLU A 257 15.13 -17.64 -4.18
CA GLU A 257 14.28 -18.82 -4.33
C GLU A 257 12.85 -18.61 -3.80
N TRP A 258 12.63 -17.63 -2.91
CA TRP A 258 11.30 -17.29 -2.42
C TRP A 258 10.52 -16.40 -3.37
N LEU A 259 11.17 -15.90 -4.43
CA LEU A 259 10.64 -14.88 -5.31
C LEU A 259 10.34 -15.46 -6.69
N ASN A 260 9.31 -14.94 -7.34
CA ASN A 260 9.09 -15.17 -8.76
C ASN A 260 10.02 -14.31 -9.63
N GLU A 261 9.94 -14.48 -10.95
CA GLU A 261 10.72 -13.73 -11.94
C GLU A 261 10.53 -12.20 -11.90
N HIS A 262 9.46 -11.72 -11.28
CA HIS A 262 9.16 -10.30 -11.09
C HIS A 262 9.56 -9.77 -9.71
N GLY A 263 10.21 -10.60 -8.88
CA GLY A 263 10.68 -10.23 -7.54
C GLY A 263 9.61 -10.25 -6.45
N TYR A 264 8.41 -10.73 -6.72
CA TYR A 264 7.35 -10.89 -5.71
C TYR A 264 7.49 -12.22 -4.97
N VAL A 265 7.10 -12.25 -3.69
CA VAL A 265 7.12 -13.49 -2.90
C VAL A 265 6.11 -14.49 -3.47
N ASP A 266 6.57 -15.69 -3.83
CA ASP A 266 5.70 -16.74 -4.35
C ASP A 266 5.02 -17.50 -3.20
N VAL A 267 3.69 -17.43 -3.18
CA VAL A 267 2.87 -17.99 -2.12
C VAL A 267 1.86 -19.01 -2.64
N ASP A 268 1.55 -20.00 -1.81
CA ASP A 268 0.45 -20.92 -2.04
C ASP A 268 -0.91 -20.34 -1.63
N GLU A 269 -1.96 -21.15 -1.74
CA GLU A 269 -3.34 -20.78 -1.41
C GLU A 269 -3.56 -20.55 0.09
N GLU A 270 -2.63 -20.96 0.95
CA GLU A 270 -2.64 -20.77 2.41
C GLU A 270 -1.79 -19.57 2.85
N MET A 271 -1.23 -18.84 1.87
CA MET A 271 -0.30 -17.72 2.02
C MET A 271 1.07 -18.11 2.60
N ARG A 272 1.48 -19.38 2.50
CA ARG A 272 2.83 -19.84 2.83
C ARG A 272 3.78 -19.55 1.69
N VAL A 273 5.02 -19.23 2.02
CA VAL A 273 6.08 -19.04 1.01
C VAL A 273 6.55 -20.40 0.51
N LYS A 274 6.29 -20.73 -0.76
CA LYS A 274 6.40 -22.11 -1.29
C LYS A 274 7.80 -22.72 -1.15
N ALA A 275 8.83 -21.92 -1.40
CA ALA A 275 10.22 -22.35 -1.37
C ALA A 275 10.89 -22.15 -0.01
N ALA A 276 10.15 -21.69 1.00
CA ALA A 276 10.67 -21.51 2.34
C ALA A 276 10.53 -22.77 3.19
N VAL A 277 11.23 -22.78 4.31
CA VAL A 277 10.99 -23.74 5.41
C VAL A 277 9.61 -23.47 6.03
N ASP A 278 9.07 -24.46 6.74
CA ASP A 278 7.81 -24.32 7.47
C ASP A 278 7.82 -23.10 8.40
N GLY A 279 6.67 -22.42 8.46
CA GLY A 279 6.45 -21.28 9.34
C GLY A 279 6.73 -19.91 8.70
N VAL A 280 7.01 -19.84 7.40
CA VAL A 280 7.17 -18.57 6.66
C VAL A 280 5.93 -18.24 5.83
N TRP A 281 5.41 -17.04 6.02
CA TRP A 281 4.17 -16.52 5.42
C TRP A 281 4.42 -15.18 4.75
N ALA A 282 3.58 -14.78 3.80
CA ALA A 282 3.64 -13.43 3.22
C ALA A 282 2.26 -12.84 2.93
N VAL A 283 2.13 -11.52 3.05
CA VAL A 283 0.85 -10.79 2.96
C VAL A 283 1.02 -9.42 2.28
N GLY A 284 0.00 -9.01 1.52
CA GLY A 284 -0.11 -7.68 0.93
C GLY A 284 0.67 -7.53 -0.37
N ASP A 285 1.03 -6.30 -0.72
CA ASP A 285 1.61 -5.97 -2.04
C ASP A 285 2.97 -6.62 -2.34
N VAL A 286 3.56 -7.33 -1.38
CA VAL A 286 4.80 -8.09 -1.54
C VAL A 286 4.57 -9.46 -2.23
N VAL A 287 3.34 -9.98 -2.19
CA VAL A 287 3.04 -11.32 -2.73
C VAL A 287 2.72 -11.28 -4.23
N SER A 288 3.01 -12.39 -4.90
CA SER A 288 2.78 -12.56 -6.34
C SER A 288 1.30 -12.67 -6.74
N LYS A 289 0.46 -13.17 -5.84
CA LYS A 289 -0.99 -13.34 -6.05
C LYS A 289 -1.74 -13.38 -4.72
N PRO A 290 -3.03 -13.01 -4.71
CA PRO A 290 -3.75 -12.18 -5.69
C PRO A 290 -3.24 -10.73 -5.78
N ARG A 291 -3.84 -9.92 -6.68
CA ARG A 291 -3.50 -8.50 -6.89
C ARG A 291 -3.55 -7.67 -5.60
N ALA A 292 -2.77 -6.58 -5.56
CA ALA A 292 -2.81 -5.57 -4.51
C ALA A 292 -4.20 -4.90 -4.43
N ALA A 293 -4.87 -5.02 -3.27
CA ALA A 293 -6.09 -4.30 -2.95
C ALA A 293 -6.35 -4.34 -1.44
N PHE A 294 -6.87 -3.25 -0.87
CA PHE A 294 -7.11 -3.13 0.58
C PHE A 294 -7.89 -4.31 1.20
N MET A 295 -9.05 -4.67 0.63
CA MET A 295 -9.87 -5.77 1.17
C MET A 295 -9.23 -7.14 1.00
N ILE A 296 -8.42 -7.32 -0.05
CA ILE A 296 -7.67 -8.55 -0.28
C ILE A 296 -6.56 -8.66 0.77
N THR A 297 -5.80 -7.59 1.00
CA THR A 297 -4.74 -7.55 2.02
C THR A 297 -5.28 -7.81 3.42
N ASP A 298 -6.46 -7.26 3.78
CA ASP A 298 -7.07 -7.53 5.08
C ASP A 298 -7.53 -9.00 5.23
N ALA A 299 -8.09 -9.59 4.16
CA ALA A 299 -8.43 -11.01 4.13
C ALA A 299 -7.19 -11.91 4.24
N GLN A 300 -6.11 -11.55 3.53
CA GLN A 300 -4.82 -12.23 3.64
C GLN A 300 -4.26 -12.18 5.07
N ALA A 301 -4.28 -11.00 5.70
CA ALA A 301 -3.83 -10.83 7.08
C ALA A 301 -4.65 -11.67 8.07
N ALA A 302 -5.98 -11.71 7.89
CA ALA A 302 -6.86 -12.57 8.69
C ALA A 302 -6.53 -14.06 8.51
N GLY A 303 -6.34 -14.48 7.26
CA GLY A 303 -5.99 -15.86 6.91
C GLY A 303 -4.65 -16.29 7.49
N VAL A 304 -3.61 -15.47 7.34
CA VAL A 304 -2.27 -15.75 7.89
C VAL A 304 -2.28 -15.79 9.41
N ALA A 305 -2.92 -14.84 10.09
CA ALA A 305 -3.02 -14.87 11.55
C ALA A 305 -3.71 -16.17 12.04
N LYS A 306 -4.78 -16.60 11.34
CA LYS A 306 -5.47 -17.86 11.64
C LYS A 306 -4.60 -19.08 11.34
N ASN A 307 -3.85 -19.10 10.23
CA ASN A 307 -2.99 -20.22 9.88
C ASN A 307 -1.78 -20.36 10.81
N ILE A 308 -1.27 -19.24 11.35
CA ILE A 308 -0.29 -19.25 12.43
C ILE A 308 -0.92 -19.84 13.71
N ASP A 309 -2.12 -19.41 14.10
CA ASP A 309 -2.85 -19.99 15.25
C ASP A 309 -3.04 -21.52 15.10
N LEU A 310 -3.39 -21.99 13.90
CA LEU A 310 -3.50 -23.42 13.60
C LEU A 310 -2.16 -24.13 13.69
N ALA A 311 -1.10 -23.57 13.12
CA ALA A 311 0.24 -24.14 13.18
C ALA A 311 0.77 -24.25 14.61
N LEU A 312 0.52 -23.24 15.47
CA LEU A 312 0.91 -23.26 16.88
C LEU A 312 0.22 -24.37 17.69
N LYS A 313 -0.89 -24.90 17.17
CA LYS A 313 -1.72 -25.99 17.73
C LYS A 313 -1.55 -27.31 16.97
N ASP A 314 -0.54 -27.41 16.11
CA ASP A 314 -0.26 -28.58 15.26
C ASP A 314 -1.45 -28.99 14.36
N LYS A 315 -2.23 -28.00 13.90
CA LYS A 315 -3.37 -28.21 13.00
C LYS A 315 -3.01 -27.81 11.56
N PRO A 316 -3.60 -28.46 10.54
CA PRO A 316 -3.38 -28.10 9.15
C PRO A 316 -3.87 -26.67 8.89
N ALA A 317 -3.14 -25.94 8.04
CA ALA A 317 -3.55 -24.63 7.58
C ALA A 317 -4.78 -24.72 6.66
N GLN A 318 -5.37 -23.56 6.39
CA GLN A 318 -6.56 -23.42 5.58
C GLN A 318 -6.29 -22.44 4.44
N SER A 319 -6.89 -22.73 3.28
CA SER A 319 -6.83 -21.80 2.16
C SER A 319 -7.42 -20.44 2.53
N VAL A 320 -6.73 -19.39 2.09
CA VAL A 320 -7.08 -18.00 2.32
C VAL A 320 -7.78 -17.46 1.09
N SER A 321 -9.09 -17.26 1.21
CA SER A 321 -9.90 -16.64 0.15
C SER A 321 -10.00 -15.13 0.36
N GLY A 322 -10.00 -14.38 -0.75
CA GLY A 322 -10.36 -12.97 -0.75
C GLY A 322 -11.84 -12.72 -0.38
N PRO A 323 -12.31 -11.46 -0.43
CA PRO A 323 -13.70 -11.14 -0.15
C PRO A 323 -14.65 -11.87 -1.13
N LEU A 324 -15.82 -12.31 -0.62
CA LEU A 324 -16.85 -12.99 -1.41
C LEU A 324 -17.34 -12.19 -2.63
N VAL A 325 -17.33 -10.86 -2.49
CA VAL A 325 -17.70 -9.93 -3.55
C VAL A 325 -16.50 -9.05 -3.83
N ASP A 326 -15.98 -9.11 -5.07
CA ASP A 326 -14.93 -8.20 -5.51
C ASP A 326 -15.53 -6.79 -5.67
N VAL A 327 -14.97 -5.84 -4.94
CA VAL A 327 -15.45 -4.46 -4.90
C VAL A 327 -14.36 -3.55 -5.43
N PHE A 328 -14.74 -2.69 -6.37
CA PHE A 328 -13.83 -1.67 -6.88
C PHE A 328 -14.55 -0.33 -6.94
N LEU A 329 -14.00 0.65 -6.23
CA LEU A 329 -14.55 2.00 -6.10
C LEU A 329 -13.43 2.99 -6.39
N CYS A 330 -13.66 3.89 -7.35
CA CYS A 330 -12.79 5.00 -7.69
C CYS A 330 -13.51 6.33 -7.44
N SER A 331 -12.96 7.18 -6.59
CA SER A 331 -13.41 8.56 -6.46
C SER A 331 -12.89 9.42 -7.60
N THR A 332 -13.71 10.31 -8.12
CA THR A 332 -13.30 11.32 -9.11
C THR A 332 -13.49 12.68 -8.47
N GLY A 333 -12.51 13.07 -7.65
CA GLY A 333 -12.59 14.22 -6.74
C GLY A 333 -13.47 13.95 -5.52
N ARG A 334 -13.93 15.03 -4.87
CA ARG A 334 -14.58 14.97 -3.55
C ARG A 334 -16.10 14.82 -3.57
N SER A 335 -16.73 14.77 -4.75
CA SER A 335 -18.20 14.76 -4.89
C SER A 335 -18.77 13.60 -5.70
N ARG A 336 -17.94 12.89 -6.48
CA ARG A 336 -18.39 11.83 -7.39
C ARG A 336 -17.41 10.66 -7.44
N GLY A 337 -17.81 9.62 -8.15
CA GLY A 337 -16.99 8.45 -8.39
C GLY A 337 -17.75 7.40 -9.19
N ALA A 338 -17.04 6.35 -9.59
CA ALA A 338 -17.60 5.19 -10.24
C ALA A 338 -17.09 3.92 -9.56
N GLY A 339 -17.88 2.87 -9.59
CA GLY A 339 -17.51 1.63 -8.92
C GLY A 339 -18.48 0.50 -9.18
N ARG A 340 -18.16 -0.66 -8.63
CA ARG A 340 -18.94 -1.90 -8.75
C ARG A 340 -18.85 -2.75 -7.48
N LEU A 341 -19.88 -3.55 -7.25
CA LEU A 341 -19.92 -4.67 -6.32
C LEU A 341 -20.14 -5.94 -7.14
N GLY A 342 -19.10 -6.74 -7.33
CA GLY A 342 -19.11 -7.83 -8.31
C GLY A 342 -19.39 -7.27 -9.70
N VAL A 343 -20.48 -7.72 -10.32
CA VAL A 343 -20.94 -7.24 -11.63
C VAL A 343 -21.87 -6.02 -11.54
N VAL A 344 -22.35 -5.65 -10.34
CA VAL A 344 -23.36 -4.61 -10.18
C VAL A 344 -22.71 -3.22 -10.10
N PRO A 345 -23.02 -2.28 -11.01
CA PRO A 345 -22.53 -0.90 -10.92
C PRO A 345 -23.04 -0.19 -9.66
N VAL A 346 -22.18 0.63 -9.04
CA VAL A 346 -22.51 1.42 -7.86
C VAL A 346 -22.79 2.86 -8.28
N PRO A 347 -23.95 3.44 -7.90
CA PRO A 347 -24.25 4.84 -8.20
C PRO A 347 -23.19 5.79 -7.62
N SER A 348 -22.87 6.86 -8.34
CA SER A 348 -21.83 7.82 -7.94
C SER A 348 -22.01 8.39 -6.52
N LEU A 349 -23.26 8.60 -6.06
CA LEU A 349 -23.53 9.06 -4.71
C LEU A 349 -23.13 8.04 -3.65
N ALA A 350 -23.32 6.75 -3.93
CA ALA A 350 -22.89 5.67 -3.04
C ALA A 350 -21.37 5.52 -3.03
N VAL A 351 -20.70 5.66 -4.19
CA VAL A 351 -19.22 5.70 -4.25
C VAL A 351 -18.68 6.86 -3.42
N TRP A 352 -19.29 8.03 -3.54
CA TRP A 352 -18.96 9.19 -2.71
C TRP A 352 -19.16 8.89 -1.21
N ALA A 353 -20.33 8.35 -0.83
CA ALA A 353 -20.66 8.09 0.57
C ALA A 353 -19.71 7.08 1.23
N VAL A 354 -19.31 6.03 0.50
CA VAL A 354 -18.46 4.93 1.03
C VAL A 354 -16.98 5.27 0.97
N LYS A 355 -16.51 5.89 -0.12
CA LYS A 355 -15.09 6.15 -0.38
C LYS A 355 -14.80 7.63 -0.60
N GLY A 356 -15.51 8.30 -1.49
CA GLY A 356 -15.17 9.67 -1.92
C GLY A 356 -15.18 10.72 -0.80
N ARG A 357 -15.94 10.55 0.30
CA ARG A 357 -15.96 11.49 1.43
C ARG A 357 -14.65 11.56 2.19
N THR A 358 -14.06 10.41 2.50
CA THR A 358 -12.95 10.31 3.46
C THR A 358 -11.79 9.46 2.96
N LEU A 359 -11.91 8.81 1.80
CA LEU A 359 -10.98 7.78 1.30
C LEU A 359 -10.68 6.68 2.32
N GLY A 360 -11.62 6.43 3.24
CA GLY A 360 -11.46 5.44 4.31
C GLY A 360 -10.64 5.92 5.51
N MET A 361 -10.22 7.19 5.58
CA MET A 361 -9.37 7.72 6.67
C MET A 361 -9.95 7.55 8.08
N GLN A 362 -11.26 7.34 8.24
CA GLN A 362 -11.85 6.97 9.54
C GLN A 362 -11.28 5.65 10.11
N ARG A 363 -10.52 4.90 9.31
CA ARG A 363 -9.85 3.66 9.68
C ARG A 363 -8.38 3.88 10.09
N THR A 364 -7.77 5.05 9.84
CA THR A 364 -6.35 5.30 10.12
C THR A 364 -6.00 4.97 11.57
N GLN A 365 -6.66 5.62 12.51
CA GLN A 365 -6.44 5.40 13.94
C GLN A 365 -6.79 3.96 14.36
N LYS A 366 -7.88 3.42 13.80
CA LYS A 366 -8.36 2.06 14.13
C LYS A 366 -7.38 0.97 13.73
N TYR A 367 -6.61 1.18 12.65
CA TYR A 367 -5.55 0.27 12.23
C TYR A 367 -4.35 0.38 13.16
N ALA A 368 -3.96 1.60 13.54
CA ALA A 368 -2.85 1.84 14.45
C ALA A 368 -3.11 1.26 15.85
N ASP A 369 -4.34 1.39 16.36
CA ASP A 369 -4.74 0.90 17.69
C ASP A 369 -5.40 -0.48 17.69
N GLY A 370 -5.53 -1.14 16.54
CA GLY A 370 -6.13 -2.47 16.44
C GLY A 370 -7.64 -2.56 16.69
N SER A 371 -8.35 -1.44 16.93
CA SER A 371 -9.82 -1.43 17.11
C SER A 371 -10.62 -1.74 15.84
N MET A 372 -9.93 -1.95 14.71
CA MET A 372 -10.53 -2.48 13.49
C MET A 372 -11.09 -3.91 13.62
N TRP A 373 -10.56 -4.71 14.54
CA TRP A 373 -10.88 -6.13 14.71
C TRP A 373 -11.41 -6.39 16.11
#